data_AF-A0A218W7Y4-F1
#
_entry.id   AF-A0A218W7Y4-F1
#
_cell.length_a   1.000
_cell.length_b   1.000
_cell.length_c   1.000
_cell.angle_alpha   90.00
_cell.angle_beta   90.00
_cell.angle_gamma   90.00
#
_symmetry.space_group_name_H-M   'P 1'
#
loop_
_entity.id
_entity.type
_entity.pdbx_description
1 polymer ?
#
loop_
_entity_poly.entity_id
_entity_poly.type
_entity_poly.pdbx_seq_one_letter_code
_entity_poly.pdbx_strand_id
1 'polypeptide(L)'
;MKDAKLFASQGGPIILSQIENEYNTIQLAFKEPGTRYIQGAGTMAVGLKMAAPWFMCRQKDAPDPVINTCNARNCGDTFTGQYKPNKPTLYRVFSDQPSQRAAEDLAFSVARFFSKNGSLANYYMYYGGTNYGRSGYSFVTTRYYDEAPIDEYGLLREPKWGHLRDLHHALRLCSKALLWGMPSVQMFGHGIEARIDEQPGTNVCAAFLSNNIPQTPMSVTFRGTKYFLSQHSISILPDCKTVVYNTKTIVAQHSSRSHENPNAENKNFQGQMFRERIPNFEDSPLKLNSPLELFSATKDTTDYLWYTTRPAIQESNQTALQVASLGHLMHAFVNGEYAGSLMKEVHMGATSQRAFSFGDPET
;
A
#
# COMPACT_ATOMS: atom_id res chain seq x y z
N MET A 1 19.64 -16.63 0.67
CA MET A 1 18.84 -16.76 -0.58
C MET A 1 19.57 -17.56 -1.66
N LYS A 2 20.79 -17.19 -2.06
CA LYS A 2 21.59 -17.95 -3.05
C LYS A 2 21.89 -19.38 -2.61
N ASP A 3 22.33 -19.56 -1.36
CA ASP A 3 22.67 -20.89 -0.82
C ASP A 3 21.46 -21.81 -0.74
N ALA A 4 20.28 -21.23 -0.50
CA ALA A 4 18.99 -21.92 -0.50
C ALA A 4 18.37 -22.08 -1.90
N LYS A 5 19.09 -21.71 -2.98
CA LYS A 5 18.67 -21.83 -4.39
C LYS A 5 17.30 -21.20 -4.71
N LEU A 6 17.00 -20.04 -4.10
CA LEU A 6 15.68 -19.42 -4.22
C LEU A 6 15.50 -18.56 -5.49
N PHE A 7 16.55 -18.27 -6.25
CA PHE A 7 16.44 -17.50 -7.50
C PHE A 7 15.99 -18.38 -8.68
N ALA A 8 15.23 -17.81 -9.61
CA ALA A 8 14.69 -18.53 -10.78
C ALA A 8 15.77 -19.18 -11.67
N SER A 9 16.91 -18.50 -11.83
CA SER A 9 18.11 -19.03 -12.48
C SER A 9 18.74 -20.24 -11.76
N GLN A 10 18.38 -20.48 -10.50
CA GLN A 10 18.77 -21.65 -9.71
C GLN A 10 17.62 -22.68 -9.59
N GLY A 11 16.48 -22.45 -10.28
CA GLY A 11 15.26 -23.26 -10.17
C GLY A 11 14.27 -22.83 -9.08
N GLY A 12 14.54 -21.74 -8.36
CA GLY A 12 13.68 -21.22 -7.30
C GLY A 12 12.61 -20.21 -7.78
N PRO A 13 11.79 -19.64 -6.87
CA PRO A 13 10.67 -18.77 -7.25
C PRO A 13 11.01 -17.28 -7.45
N ILE A 14 12.18 -16.80 -7.02
CA ILE A 14 12.51 -15.36 -7.06
C ILE A 14 12.90 -14.93 -8.47
N ILE A 15 12.05 -14.12 -9.10
CA ILE A 15 12.25 -13.60 -10.48
C ILE A 15 12.71 -12.15 -10.54
N LEU A 16 12.54 -11.37 -9.47
CA LEU A 16 12.89 -9.95 -9.38
C LEU A 16 13.32 -9.60 -7.96
N SER A 17 14.11 -8.55 -7.79
CA SER A 17 14.48 -8.03 -6.47
C SER A 17 14.41 -6.50 -6.46
N GLN A 18 13.82 -5.93 -5.41
CA GLN A 18 13.74 -4.48 -5.25
C GLN A 18 14.91 -4.01 -4.39
N ILE A 19 15.59 -2.94 -4.83
CA ILE A 19 16.50 -2.17 -3.98
C ILE A 19 15.86 -0.80 -3.77
N GLU A 20 15.94 -0.28 -2.55
CA GLU A 20 15.26 0.94 -2.14
C GLU A 20 13.73 0.90 -2.30
N ASN A 21 13.01 1.92 -1.80
CA ASN A 21 11.56 2.00 -1.96
C ASN A 21 11.09 3.46 -2.06
N GLU A 22 10.63 3.85 -3.25
CA GLU A 22 10.07 5.19 -3.52
C GLU A 22 10.99 6.36 -3.15
N TYR A 23 12.31 6.16 -3.19
CA TYR A 23 13.29 7.16 -2.72
C TYR A 23 13.19 8.50 -3.45
N ASN A 24 12.77 8.52 -4.72
CA ASN A 24 12.56 9.75 -5.47
C ASN A 24 11.57 10.71 -4.80
N THR A 25 10.67 10.22 -3.93
CA THR A 25 9.73 11.04 -3.15
C THR A 25 10.43 11.96 -2.14
N ILE A 26 11.60 11.55 -1.65
CA ILE A 26 12.40 12.31 -0.66
C ILE A 26 13.74 12.80 -1.22
N GLN A 27 14.21 12.24 -2.33
CA GLN A 27 15.55 12.51 -2.90
C GLN A 27 15.87 14.00 -3.05
N LEU A 28 14.88 14.81 -3.46
CA LEU A 28 15.06 16.25 -3.65
C LEU A 28 15.47 16.97 -2.35
N ALA A 29 15.02 16.51 -1.19
CA ALA A 29 15.42 17.06 0.10
C ALA A 29 16.93 16.88 0.36
N PHE A 30 17.51 15.83 -0.21
CA PHE A 30 18.93 15.47 -0.05
C PHE A 30 19.82 15.97 -1.20
N LYS A 31 19.26 16.61 -2.23
CA LYS A 31 19.99 17.20 -3.36
C LYS A 31 21.01 16.21 -3.98
N GLU A 32 22.20 16.69 -4.31
CA GLU A 32 23.32 15.90 -4.84
C GLU A 32 23.65 14.62 -4.03
N PRO A 33 23.77 14.68 -2.68
CA PRO A 33 23.89 13.47 -1.86
C PRO A 33 22.81 12.41 -2.12
N GLY A 34 21.55 12.81 -2.30
CA GLY A 34 20.45 11.88 -2.60
C GLY A 34 20.63 11.18 -3.94
N THR A 35 21.06 11.92 -4.97
CA THR A 35 21.40 11.34 -6.27
C THR A 35 22.60 10.40 -6.17
N ARG A 36 23.68 10.78 -5.49
CA ARG A 36 24.82 9.87 -5.29
C ARG A 36 24.43 8.60 -4.53
N TYR A 37 23.56 8.73 -3.54
CA TYR A 37 23.04 7.60 -2.78
C TYR A 37 22.30 6.61 -3.69
N ILE A 38 21.34 7.06 -4.48
CA ILE A 38 20.52 6.13 -5.28
C ILE A 38 21.34 5.46 -6.41
N GLN A 39 22.29 6.19 -7.00
CA GLN A 39 23.24 5.61 -7.96
C GLN A 39 24.14 4.55 -7.30
N GLY A 40 24.64 4.85 -6.09
CA GLY A 40 25.43 3.91 -5.30
C GLY A 40 24.64 2.66 -4.88
N ALA A 41 23.39 2.84 -4.44
CA ALA A 41 22.50 1.76 -4.04
C ALA A 41 22.24 0.79 -5.19
N GLY A 42 21.94 1.31 -6.39
CA GLY A 42 21.75 0.47 -7.58
C GLY A 42 23.04 -0.21 -8.03
N THR A 43 24.18 0.49 -8.02
CA THR A 43 25.49 -0.08 -8.36
C THR A 43 25.86 -1.23 -7.41
N MET A 44 25.68 -1.03 -6.11
CA MET A 44 25.89 -2.06 -5.09
C MET A 44 24.98 -3.28 -5.36
N ALA A 45 23.68 -3.06 -5.56
CA ALA A 45 22.72 -4.14 -5.76
C ALA A 45 23.09 -5.02 -6.97
N VAL A 46 23.43 -4.38 -8.09
CA VAL A 46 23.92 -5.06 -9.30
C VAL A 46 25.24 -5.79 -9.03
N GLY A 47 26.15 -5.16 -8.27
CA GLY A 47 27.44 -5.71 -7.85
C GLY A 47 27.35 -6.98 -6.98
N LEU A 48 26.22 -7.21 -6.29
CA LEU A 48 25.95 -8.48 -5.59
C LEU A 48 25.85 -9.67 -6.55
N LYS A 49 25.81 -9.43 -7.87
CA LYS A 49 25.69 -10.43 -8.93
C LYS A 49 24.58 -11.44 -8.59
N MET A 50 23.44 -10.91 -8.16
CA MET A 50 22.26 -11.73 -7.91
C MET A 50 21.70 -12.22 -9.25
N ALA A 51 21.09 -13.39 -9.21
CA ALA A 51 20.72 -14.11 -10.42
C ALA A 51 19.26 -13.81 -10.85
N ALA A 52 18.77 -12.62 -10.48
CA ALA A 52 17.48 -12.03 -10.86
C ALA A 52 17.68 -10.52 -11.13
N PRO A 53 16.90 -9.90 -12.05
CA PRO A 53 16.96 -8.47 -12.30
C PRO A 53 16.57 -7.63 -11.08
N TRP A 54 17.18 -6.46 -10.98
CA TRP A 54 16.87 -5.46 -9.96
C TRP A 54 15.88 -4.43 -10.48
N PHE A 55 15.03 -3.94 -9.58
CA PHE A 55 14.17 -2.80 -9.85
C PHE A 55 14.11 -1.81 -8.69
N MET A 56 13.74 -0.57 -8.99
CA MET A 56 13.47 0.51 -8.04
C MET A 56 12.09 1.07 -8.33
N CYS A 57 11.23 1.10 -7.33
CA CYS A 57 9.89 1.64 -7.49
C CYS A 57 9.87 3.16 -7.30
N ARG A 58 9.07 3.85 -8.12
CA ARG A 58 8.97 5.33 -8.12
C ARG A 58 10.34 6.01 -8.24
N GLN A 59 11.27 5.48 -9.03
CA GLN A 59 12.61 6.04 -9.20
C GLN A 59 12.93 6.37 -10.66
N LYS A 60 12.84 7.65 -11.05
CA LYS A 60 12.97 8.03 -12.47
C LYS A 60 14.39 7.88 -13.02
N ASP A 61 15.40 8.13 -12.19
CA ASP A 61 16.83 8.11 -12.49
C ASP A 61 17.53 6.82 -12.01
N ALA A 62 16.80 5.70 -11.92
CA ALA A 62 17.39 4.42 -11.54
C ALA A 62 18.59 4.05 -12.46
N PRO A 63 19.78 3.73 -11.90
CA PRO A 63 20.97 3.39 -12.69
C PRO A 63 20.75 2.15 -13.55
N ASP A 64 21.36 2.09 -14.74
CA ASP A 64 21.36 0.84 -15.51
C ASP A 64 22.15 -0.26 -14.80
N PRO A 65 21.72 -1.54 -14.90
CA PRO A 65 20.53 -2.06 -15.60
C PRO A 65 19.23 -2.08 -14.77
N VAL A 66 19.16 -1.41 -13.61
CA VAL A 66 18.01 -1.45 -12.69
C VAL A 66 16.74 -0.90 -13.36
N ILE A 67 15.63 -1.62 -13.23
CA ILE A 67 14.35 -1.27 -13.87
C ILE A 67 13.61 -0.25 -12.99
N ASN A 68 13.19 0.89 -13.54
CA ASN A 68 12.28 1.78 -12.83
C ASN A 68 10.84 1.29 -12.96
N THR A 69 10.10 1.33 -11.86
CA THR A 69 8.70 0.86 -11.83
C THR A 69 7.77 1.94 -11.31
N CYS A 70 6.49 1.78 -11.60
CA CYS A 70 5.44 2.68 -11.16
C CYS A 70 4.72 2.11 -9.92
N ASN A 71 4.34 2.97 -8.98
CA ASN A 71 3.38 2.62 -7.94
C ASN A 71 2.30 3.71 -7.87
N ALA A 72 1.04 3.40 -8.18
CA ALA A 72 -0.06 4.37 -8.20
C ALA A 72 -1.40 3.64 -8.31
N ARG A 73 -2.50 4.38 -8.51
CA ARG A 73 -3.80 3.79 -8.87
C ARG A 73 -3.94 3.46 -10.35
N ASN A 74 -3.35 4.26 -11.25
CA ASN A 74 -3.60 4.22 -12.70
C ASN A 74 -2.31 4.38 -13.53
N CYS A 75 -1.31 3.50 -13.34
CA CYS A 75 -0.02 3.65 -14.04
C CYS A 75 -0.09 3.46 -15.56
N GLY A 76 -1.15 2.86 -16.10
CA GLY A 76 -1.38 2.85 -17.55
C GLY A 76 -1.50 4.27 -18.14
N ASP A 77 -1.95 5.24 -17.35
CA ASP A 77 -2.10 6.63 -17.82
C ASP A 77 -1.07 7.58 -17.20
N THR A 78 -0.59 7.31 -15.98
CA THR A 78 0.31 8.23 -15.25
C THR A 78 1.79 7.88 -15.37
N PHE A 79 2.13 6.65 -15.77
CA PHE A 79 3.53 6.27 -15.90
C PHE A 79 4.11 6.87 -17.18
N THR A 80 5.07 7.78 -17.03
CA THR A 80 5.76 8.44 -18.15
C THR A 80 6.78 7.54 -18.85
N GLY A 81 6.73 6.23 -18.59
CA GLY A 81 7.66 5.26 -19.15
C GLY A 81 9.06 5.32 -18.54
N GLN A 82 9.97 4.65 -19.22
CA GLN A 82 11.38 4.52 -18.84
C GLN A 82 12.20 5.58 -19.55
N TYR A 83 13.31 6.00 -18.95
CA TYR A 83 14.25 6.93 -19.59
C TYR A 83 15.04 6.26 -20.75
N LYS A 84 14.95 4.93 -20.91
CA LYS A 84 15.65 4.15 -21.95
C LYS A 84 14.76 3.03 -22.52
N PRO A 85 14.80 2.74 -23.83
CA PRO A 85 13.82 1.89 -24.53
C PRO A 85 13.88 0.37 -24.26
N ASN A 86 14.88 -0.15 -23.55
CA ASN A 86 15.16 -1.61 -23.50
C ASN A 86 14.80 -2.31 -22.18
N LYS A 87 13.95 -1.75 -21.30
CA LYS A 87 13.53 -2.45 -20.06
C LYS A 87 12.04 -2.78 -20.10
N PRO A 88 11.54 -3.77 -19.35
CA PRO A 88 10.11 -4.07 -19.26
C PRO A 88 9.38 -3.08 -18.33
N THR A 89 8.14 -2.70 -18.68
CA THR A 89 7.30 -1.83 -17.84
C THR A 89 6.61 -2.65 -16.75
N LEU A 90 6.93 -2.38 -15.49
CA LEU A 90 6.41 -3.07 -14.30
C LEU A 90 5.67 -2.08 -13.38
N TYR A 91 4.64 -2.56 -12.67
CA TYR A 91 3.75 -1.73 -11.87
C TYR A 91 3.26 -2.42 -10.59
N ARG A 92 3.14 -1.65 -9.50
CA ARG A 92 2.45 -2.02 -8.26
C ARG A 92 1.18 -1.18 -8.07
N VAL A 93 0.03 -1.84 -8.02
CA VAL A 93 -1.27 -1.21 -7.78
C VAL A 93 -1.47 -0.98 -6.29
N PHE A 94 -1.68 0.26 -5.88
CA PHE A 94 -2.07 0.57 -4.50
C PHE A 94 -3.58 0.56 -4.30
N SER A 95 -3.95 0.15 -3.10
CA SER A 95 -5.24 0.35 -2.50
C SER A 95 -4.99 1.01 -1.13
N ASP A 96 -5.07 2.35 -1.03
CA ASP A 96 -4.76 3.07 0.22
C ASP A 96 -5.89 2.93 1.28
N GLN A 97 -5.58 3.30 2.54
CA GLN A 97 -6.48 3.35 3.71
C GLN A 97 -7.80 4.10 3.46
N PRO A 98 -8.88 3.76 4.20
CA PRO A 98 -9.99 2.93 3.76
C PRO A 98 -10.84 3.59 2.66
N SER A 99 -10.26 4.06 1.55
CA SER A 99 -11.06 4.32 0.35
C SER A 99 -11.26 2.98 -0.34
N GLN A 100 -12.46 2.40 -0.23
CA GLN A 100 -12.80 1.19 -0.95
C GLN A 100 -12.61 1.44 -2.45
N ARG A 101 -11.56 0.84 -3.04
CA ARG A 101 -11.39 0.83 -4.48
C ARG A 101 -12.31 -0.26 -5.05
N ALA A 102 -13.23 0.14 -5.92
CA ALA A 102 -14.17 -0.77 -6.57
C ALA A 102 -13.44 -1.80 -7.43
N ALA A 103 -14.03 -3.00 -7.56
CA ALA A 103 -13.45 -4.09 -8.34
C ALA A 103 -13.30 -3.68 -9.82
N GLU A 104 -14.27 -2.95 -10.36
CA GLU A 104 -14.30 -2.52 -11.76
C GLU A 104 -13.22 -1.48 -12.07
N ASP A 105 -13.00 -0.53 -11.15
CA ASP A 105 -11.96 0.50 -11.29
C ASP A 105 -10.56 -0.12 -11.21
N LEU A 106 -10.37 -1.08 -10.29
CA LEU A 106 -9.12 -1.83 -10.18
C LEU A 106 -8.87 -2.68 -11.44
N ALA A 107 -9.90 -3.36 -11.95
CA ALA A 107 -9.81 -4.12 -13.19
C ALA A 107 -9.53 -3.21 -14.40
N PHE A 108 -10.19 -2.05 -14.48
CA PHE A 108 -9.95 -1.04 -15.51
C PHE A 108 -8.50 -0.62 -15.51
N SER A 109 -7.93 -0.24 -14.36
CA SER A 109 -6.53 0.17 -14.29
C SER A 109 -5.55 -0.92 -14.73
N VAL A 110 -5.80 -2.18 -14.38
CA VAL A 110 -4.90 -3.27 -14.74
C VAL A 110 -5.01 -3.57 -16.24
N ALA A 111 -6.22 -3.67 -16.80
CA ALA A 111 -6.44 -3.83 -18.23
C ALA A 111 -5.86 -2.64 -19.03
N ARG A 112 -5.98 -1.41 -18.51
CA ARG A 112 -5.40 -0.20 -19.09
C ARG A 112 -3.89 -0.26 -19.13
N PHE A 113 -3.26 -0.78 -18.08
CA PHE A 113 -1.83 -0.96 -18.02
C PHE A 113 -1.33 -1.98 -19.05
N PHE A 114 -1.93 -3.17 -19.10
CA PHE A 114 -1.54 -4.21 -20.08
C PHE A 114 -1.81 -3.79 -21.53
N SER A 115 -2.91 -3.09 -21.81
CA SER A 115 -3.18 -2.58 -23.16
C SER A 115 -2.17 -1.51 -23.62
N LYS A 116 -1.37 -0.94 -22.70
CA LYS A 116 -0.33 0.06 -22.98
C LYS A 116 1.08 -0.49 -22.75
N ASN A 117 1.33 -1.72 -23.21
CA ASN A 117 2.63 -2.40 -23.12
C ASN A 117 3.11 -2.66 -21.68
N GLY A 118 2.20 -2.65 -20.72
CA GLY A 118 2.48 -3.13 -19.37
C GLY A 118 2.72 -4.63 -19.35
N SER A 119 3.71 -5.09 -18.60
CA SER A 119 4.15 -6.51 -18.62
C SER A 119 4.03 -7.21 -17.27
N LEU A 120 3.97 -6.45 -16.17
CA LEU A 120 3.81 -6.98 -14.82
C LEU A 120 3.02 -6.00 -13.96
N ALA A 121 1.96 -6.50 -13.33
CA ALA A 121 1.18 -5.77 -12.32
C ALA A 121 1.18 -6.55 -11.01
N ASN A 122 1.39 -5.85 -9.89
CA ASN A 122 1.33 -6.42 -8.54
C ASN A 122 0.25 -5.72 -7.72
N TYR A 123 -0.66 -6.48 -7.09
CA TYR A 123 -1.66 -5.90 -6.19
C TYR A 123 -1.05 -5.63 -4.80
N TYR A 124 -1.05 -4.38 -4.38
CA TYR A 124 -0.70 -3.96 -3.04
C TYR A 124 -1.95 -3.41 -2.33
N MET A 125 -2.69 -4.22 -1.57
CA MET A 125 -2.39 -5.62 -1.17
C MET A 125 -3.23 -6.65 -1.94
N TYR A 126 -2.66 -7.83 -2.22
CA TYR A 126 -3.44 -9.01 -2.62
C TYR A 126 -4.06 -9.72 -1.40
N TYR A 127 -3.28 -9.79 -0.31
CA TYR A 127 -3.69 -10.13 1.05
C TYR A 127 -2.98 -9.15 1.99
N GLY A 128 -3.73 -8.40 2.81
CA GLY A 128 -3.17 -7.45 3.75
C GLY A 128 -2.76 -8.09 5.06
N GLY A 129 -3.68 -8.81 5.69
CA GLY A 129 -3.49 -9.43 7.00
C GLY A 129 -3.45 -8.43 8.15
N THR A 130 -2.71 -8.80 9.20
CA THR A 130 -2.71 -8.15 10.51
C THR A 130 -1.29 -7.81 10.95
N ASN A 131 -1.09 -6.60 11.46
CA ASN A 131 0.10 -6.20 12.20
C ASN A 131 0.03 -6.79 13.61
N TYR A 132 0.56 -8.00 13.80
CA TYR A 132 0.64 -8.63 15.12
C TYR A 132 1.68 -7.97 16.01
N GLY A 133 1.49 -8.12 17.32
CA GLY A 133 2.41 -7.57 18.31
C GLY A 133 2.40 -6.04 18.31
N ARG A 134 3.60 -5.45 18.39
CA ARG A 134 3.79 -4.00 18.60
C ARG A 134 4.73 -3.30 17.61
N SER A 135 5.34 -4.04 16.69
CA SER A 135 6.31 -3.49 15.73
C SER A 135 5.66 -3.03 14.41
N GLY A 136 4.38 -2.62 14.47
CA GLY A 136 3.69 -2.00 13.34
C GLY A 136 4.22 -0.59 13.05
N TYR A 137 3.73 0.03 11.99
CA TYR A 137 4.09 1.42 11.66
C TYR A 137 3.26 2.42 12.48
N SER A 138 3.79 3.64 12.67
CA SER A 138 3.13 4.71 13.43
C SER A 138 1.71 4.98 12.93
N PHE A 139 0.75 4.97 13.86
CA PHE A 139 -0.70 5.17 13.62
C PHE A 139 -1.35 4.22 12.59
N VAL A 140 -0.70 3.12 12.23
CA VAL A 140 -1.34 2.06 11.44
C VAL A 140 -2.07 1.12 12.39
N THR A 141 -3.32 0.81 12.06
CA THR A 141 -4.13 -0.11 12.87
C THR A 141 -3.58 -1.54 12.84
N THR A 142 -3.92 -2.33 13.86
CA THR A 142 -3.65 -3.77 13.89
C THR A 142 -4.15 -4.46 12.62
N ARG A 143 -5.38 -4.14 12.19
CA ARG A 143 -5.86 -4.50 10.85
C ARG A 143 -5.07 -3.75 9.79
N TYR A 144 -4.25 -4.44 8.99
CA TYR A 144 -3.38 -3.78 8.03
C TYR A 144 -4.14 -3.36 6.77
N TYR A 145 -4.76 -4.31 6.07
CA TYR A 145 -5.55 -4.01 4.89
C TYR A 145 -6.63 -5.06 4.59
N ASP A 146 -7.89 -4.67 4.74
CA ASP A 146 -9.06 -5.57 4.70
C ASP A 146 -9.90 -5.45 3.40
N GLU A 147 -9.54 -4.50 2.54
CA GLU A 147 -10.17 -4.27 1.23
C GLU A 147 -9.43 -4.96 0.07
N ALA A 148 -8.45 -5.79 0.39
CA ALA A 148 -7.71 -6.60 -0.58
C ALA A 148 -8.63 -7.68 -1.21
N PRO A 149 -8.22 -8.30 -2.33
CA PRO A 149 -8.89 -9.49 -2.86
C PRO A 149 -9.05 -10.61 -1.83
N ILE A 150 -8.09 -10.76 -0.92
CA ILE A 150 -8.21 -11.60 0.27
C ILE A 150 -8.28 -10.68 1.50
N ASP A 151 -9.33 -10.82 2.30
CA ASP A 151 -9.58 -9.99 3.48
C ASP A 151 -8.59 -10.31 4.63
N GLU A 152 -8.65 -9.57 5.75
CA GLU A 152 -7.73 -9.76 6.88
C GLU A 152 -7.67 -11.21 7.40
N TYR A 153 -8.80 -11.92 7.36
CA TYR A 153 -9.00 -13.25 7.91
C TYR A 153 -8.68 -14.37 6.90
N GLY A 154 -8.23 -14.02 5.70
CA GLY A 154 -7.91 -15.00 4.66
C GLY A 154 -9.12 -15.42 3.82
N LEU A 155 -10.26 -14.74 3.95
CA LEU A 155 -11.46 -15.02 3.16
C LEU A 155 -11.41 -14.29 1.81
N LEU A 156 -12.00 -14.91 0.78
CA LEU A 156 -12.10 -14.29 -0.55
C LEU A 156 -13.11 -13.16 -0.50
N ARG A 157 -12.66 -11.94 -0.85
CA ARG A 157 -13.50 -10.75 -0.86
C ARG A 157 -14.17 -10.60 -2.22
N GLU A 158 -15.37 -11.14 -2.34
CA GLU A 158 -16.14 -11.05 -3.58
C GLU A 158 -17.01 -9.79 -3.65
N PRO A 159 -17.14 -9.15 -4.83
CA PRO A 159 -16.77 -9.67 -6.16
C PRO A 159 -15.32 -9.36 -6.58
N LYS A 160 -14.52 -8.68 -5.75
CA LYS A 160 -13.19 -8.18 -6.13
C LYS A 160 -12.25 -9.30 -6.52
N TRP A 161 -12.19 -10.36 -5.72
CA TRP A 161 -11.32 -11.50 -6.02
C TRP A 161 -11.70 -12.19 -7.34
N GLY A 162 -12.97 -12.57 -7.50
CA GLY A 162 -13.48 -13.26 -8.68
C GLY A 162 -13.39 -12.42 -9.95
N HIS A 163 -13.70 -11.12 -9.87
CA HIS A 163 -13.60 -10.21 -11.01
C HIS A 163 -12.14 -10.06 -11.49
N LEU A 164 -11.18 -9.98 -10.56
CA LEU A 164 -9.76 -9.91 -10.92
C LEU A 164 -9.21 -11.25 -11.42
N ARG A 165 -9.68 -12.39 -10.87
CA ARG A 165 -9.38 -13.72 -11.41
C ARG A 165 -9.80 -13.83 -12.87
N ASP A 166 -11.00 -13.37 -13.20
CA ASP A 166 -11.54 -13.45 -14.56
C ASP A 166 -10.79 -12.49 -15.52
N LEU A 167 -10.37 -11.31 -15.04
CA LEU A 167 -9.43 -10.45 -15.75
C LEU A 167 -8.11 -11.17 -16.06
N HIS A 168 -7.52 -11.88 -15.09
CA HIS A 168 -6.27 -12.62 -15.31
C HIS A 168 -6.43 -13.73 -16.33
N HIS A 169 -7.56 -14.44 -16.33
CA HIS A 169 -7.86 -15.43 -17.36
C HIS A 169 -7.94 -14.79 -18.75
N ALA A 170 -8.60 -13.63 -18.88
CA ALA A 170 -8.66 -12.89 -20.13
C ALA A 170 -7.27 -12.43 -20.61
N LEU A 171 -6.44 -11.87 -19.72
CA LEU A 171 -5.07 -11.46 -20.04
C LEU A 171 -4.17 -12.65 -20.42
N ARG A 172 -4.36 -13.80 -19.79
CA ARG A 172 -3.64 -15.03 -20.12
C ARG A 172 -3.99 -15.52 -21.53
N LEU A 173 -5.25 -15.41 -21.95
CA LEU A 173 -5.64 -15.72 -23.33
C LEU A 173 -4.95 -14.77 -24.33
N CYS A 174 -4.75 -13.50 -23.96
CA CYS A 174 -4.04 -12.52 -24.78
C CYS A 174 -2.51 -12.68 -24.78
N SER A 175 -1.92 -13.56 -23.97
CA SER A 175 -0.48 -13.51 -23.65
C SER A 175 0.43 -13.65 -24.86
N LYS A 176 0.07 -14.47 -25.85
CA LYS A 176 0.88 -14.64 -27.07
C LYS A 176 0.93 -13.34 -27.88
N ALA A 177 -0.22 -12.69 -28.05
CA ALA A 177 -0.32 -11.42 -28.74
C ALA A 177 0.42 -10.30 -27.98
N LEU A 178 0.23 -10.21 -26.66
CA LEU A 178 0.90 -9.20 -25.82
C LEU A 178 2.43 -9.32 -25.80
N LEU A 179 2.97 -10.54 -25.98
CA LEU A 179 4.43 -10.78 -25.94
C LEU A 179 5.10 -10.70 -27.31
N TRP A 180 4.39 -11.05 -28.39
CA TRP A 180 4.98 -11.24 -29.73
C TRP A 180 4.28 -10.45 -30.84
N GLY A 181 3.15 -9.83 -30.53
CA GLY A 181 2.40 -8.99 -31.45
C GLY A 181 3.04 -7.63 -31.66
N MET A 182 2.72 -7.01 -32.79
CA MET A 182 3.03 -5.63 -33.06
C MET A 182 1.87 -4.75 -32.54
N PRO A 183 2.12 -3.82 -31.60
CA PRO A 183 1.09 -2.96 -31.06
C PRO A 183 0.65 -1.91 -32.08
N SER A 184 -0.65 -1.64 -32.13
CA SER A 184 -1.26 -0.57 -32.91
C SER A 184 -2.45 0.01 -32.16
N VAL A 185 -2.86 1.23 -32.54
CA VAL A 185 -3.98 1.93 -31.91
C VAL A 185 -4.94 2.42 -32.98
N GLN A 186 -6.22 2.13 -32.81
CA GLN A 186 -7.30 2.69 -33.61
C GLN A 186 -8.16 3.60 -32.75
N MET A 187 -8.31 4.86 -33.15
CA MET A 187 -9.16 5.83 -32.48
C MET A 187 -10.57 5.82 -33.11
N PHE A 188 -11.62 5.82 -32.29
CA PHE A 188 -13.01 5.93 -32.75
C PHE A 188 -13.62 7.32 -32.48
N GLY A 189 -12.94 8.13 -31.67
CA GLY A 189 -13.40 9.44 -31.23
C GLY A 189 -12.71 9.85 -29.93
N HIS A 190 -13.13 10.98 -29.37
CA HIS A 190 -12.56 11.48 -28.12
C HIS A 190 -12.78 10.47 -26.98
N GLY A 191 -11.69 9.97 -26.39
CA GLY A 191 -11.74 9.04 -25.26
C GLY A 191 -12.07 7.59 -25.61
N ILE A 192 -12.26 7.24 -26.88
CA ILE A 192 -12.61 5.88 -27.32
C ILE A 192 -11.54 5.33 -28.27
N GLU A 193 -10.95 4.19 -27.90
CA GLU A 193 -9.83 3.61 -28.64
C GLU A 193 -9.84 2.07 -28.59
N ALA A 194 -9.30 1.43 -29.62
CA ALA A 194 -8.85 0.04 -29.60
C ALA A 194 -7.33 0.03 -29.54
N ARG A 195 -6.77 -0.70 -28.58
CA ARG A 195 -5.35 -1.08 -28.59
C ARG A 195 -5.24 -2.54 -29.02
N ILE A 196 -4.41 -2.80 -30.01
CA ILE A 196 -4.39 -4.06 -30.74
C ILE A 196 -2.96 -4.55 -30.79
N ASP A 197 -2.73 -5.78 -30.36
CA ASP A 197 -1.47 -6.49 -30.52
C ASP A 197 -1.69 -7.62 -31.50
N GLU A 198 -1.06 -7.56 -32.68
CA GLU A 198 -1.27 -8.54 -33.75
C GLU A 198 0.06 -8.99 -34.32
N GLN A 199 0.24 -10.30 -34.48
CA GLN A 199 1.46 -10.86 -35.05
C GLN A 199 1.26 -11.08 -36.56
N PRO A 200 1.95 -10.30 -37.43
CA PRO A 200 1.76 -10.40 -38.88
C PRO A 200 2.05 -11.81 -39.41
N GLY A 201 1.22 -12.27 -40.35
CA GLY A 201 1.35 -13.61 -40.95
C GLY A 201 0.82 -14.75 -40.08
N THR A 202 0.18 -14.47 -38.94
CA THR A 202 -0.46 -15.45 -38.08
C THR A 202 -1.89 -15.04 -37.71
N ASN A 203 -2.63 -15.90 -37.02
CA ASN A 203 -3.94 -15.57 -36.45
C ASN A 203 -3.86 -15.06 -35.00
N VAL A 204 -2.67 -14.75 -34.48
CA VAL A 204 -2.47 -14.27 -33.11
C VAL A 204 -2.79 -12.77 -33.06
N CYS A 205 -3.90 -12.42 -32.42
CA CYS A 205 -4.36 -11.04 -32.28
C CYS A 205 -5.08 -10.86 -30.95
N ALA A 206 -4.77 -9.83 -30.18
CA ALA A 206 -5.57 -9.40 -29.02
C ALA A 206 -5.95 -7.93 -29.16
N ALA A 207 -7.17 -7.58 -28.72
CA ALA A 207 -7.65 -6.21 -28.73
C ALA A 207 -8.26 -5.80 -27.38
N PHE A 208 -8.03 -4.56 -26.99
CA PHE A 208 -8.59 -3.90 -25.82
C PHE A 208 -9.41 -2.70 -26.29
N LEU A 209 -10.73 -2.84 -26.30
CA LEU A 209 -11.65 -1.77 -26.68
C LEU A 209 -11.97 -0.94 -25.43
N SER A 210 -11.48 0.28 -25.39
CA SER A 210 -11.57 1.17 -24.23
C SER A 210 -12.57 2.29 -24.46
N ASN A 211 -13.49 2.46 -23.52
CA ASN A 211 -14.28 3.67 -23.36
C ASN A 211 -13.80 4.40 -22.11
N ASN A 212 -13.02 5.47 -22.30
CA ASN A 212 -12.48 6.27 -21.19
C ASN A 212 -13.43 7.39 -20.74
N ILE A 213 -14.61 7.51 -21.37
CA ILE A 213 -15.60 8.53 -21.01
C ILE A 213 -16.29 8.11 -19.71
N PRO A 214 -16.28 8.94 -18.64
CA PRO A 214 -16.73 8.52 -17.31
C PRO A 214 -18.20 8.13 -17.17
N GLN A 215 -19.10 8.83 -17.89
CA GLN A 215 -20.55 8.74 -17.67
C GLN A 215 -21.37 8.33 -18.90
N THR A 216 -20.71 8.03 -20.02
CA THR A 216 -21.42 7.80 -21.29
C THR A 216 -21.02 6.46 -21.90
N PRO A 217 -21.93 5.48 -21.99
CA PRO A 217 -21.69 4.28 -22.77
C PRO A 217 -21.71 4.59 -24.27
N MET A 218 -21.01 3.79 -25.08
CA MET A 218 -20.93 3.99 -26.53
C MET A 218 -20.87 2.67 -27.28
N SER A 219 -21.41 2.63 -28.49
CA SER A 219 -21.17 1.53 -29.42
C SER A 219 -20.14 1.92 -30.48
N VAL A 220 -19.16 1.06 -30.74
CA VAL A 220 -18.17 1.24 -31.80
C VAL A 220 -18.18 0.09 -32.79
N THR A 221 -17.83 0.36 -34.04
CA THR A 221 -17.64 -0.69 -35.05
C THR A 221 -16.16 -1.00 -35.17
N PHE A 222 -15.74 -2.17 -34.70
CA PHE A 222 -14.37 -2.67 -34.78
C PHE A 222 -14.33 -3.90 -35.69
N ARG A 223 -13.47 -3.88 -36.71
CA ARG A 223 -13.35 -4.96 -37.73
C ARG A 223 -14.70 -5.40 -38.33
N GLY A 224 -15.60 -4.45 -38.58
CA GLY A 224 -16.92 -4.71 -39.16
C GLY A 224 -17.99 -5.21 -38.17
N THR A 225 -17.65 -5.43 -36.91
CA THR A 225 -18.58 -5.85 -35.86
C THR A 225 -18.86 -4.72 -34.88
N LYS A 226 -20.10 -4.55 -34.46
CA LYS A 226 -20.52 -3.53 -33.49
C LYS A 226 -20.35 -4.06 -32.06
N TYR A 227 -19.61 -3.34 -31.23
CA TYR A 227 -19.39 -3.64 -29.81
C TYR A 227 -19.97 -2.55 -28.94
N PHE A 228 -20.68 -2.94 -27.88
CA PHE A 228 -21.14 -2.03 -26.84
C PHE A 228 -20.06 -1.90 -25.75
N LEU A 229 -19.70 -0.66 -25.40
CA LEU A 229 -18.71 -0.33 -24.39
C LEU A 229 -19.38 0.51 -23.29
N SER A 230 -19.50 -0.07 -22.10
CA SER A 230 -19.94 0.65 -20.90
C SER A 230 -19.01 1.84 -20.62
N GLN A 231 -19.53 2.86 -19.94
CA GLN A 231 -18.73 4.01 -19.50
C GLN A 231 -17.54 3.56 -18.65
N HIS A 232 -16.40 4.23 -18.80
CA HIS A 232 -15.16 3.94 -18.07
C HIS A 232 -14.84 2.43 -17.99
N SER A 233 -14.79 1.76 -19.14
CA SER A 233 -14.59 0.32 -19.22
C SER A 233 -13.66 -0.11 -20.34
N ILE A 234 -13.10 -1.32 -20.21
CA ILE A 234 -12.31 -1.97 -21.24
C ILE A 234 -12.90 -3.36 -21.50
N SER A 235 -13.23 -3.64 -22.76
CA SER A 235 -13.55 -4.99 -23.24
C SER A 235 -12.30 -5.65 -23.80
N ILE A 236 -12.04 -6.90 -23.42
CA ILE A 236 -10.87 -7.69 -23.83
C ILE A 236 -11.30 -8.75 -24.84
N LEU A 237 -10.64 -8.77 -26.00
CA LEU A 237 -10.87 -9.69 -27.11
C LEU A 237 -9.58 -10.44 -27.43
N PRO A 238 -9.36 -11.66 -26.92
CA PRO A 238 -8.09 -12.40 -27.09
C PRO A 238 -7.81 -12.91 -28.50
N ASP A 239 -8.78 -12.77 -29.40
CA ASP A 239 -8.73 -13.14 -30.82
C ASP A 239 -9.12 -11.97 -31.74
N CYS A 240 -9.24 -10.75 -31.17
CA CYS A 240 -9.76 -9.54 -31.81
C CYS A 240 -11.21 -9.65 -32.34
N LYS A 241 -12.00 -10.64 -31.88
CA LYS A 241 -13.38 -10.89 -32.33
C LYS A 241 -14.37 -11.10 -31.18
N THR A 242 -14.04 -11.92 -30.20
CA THR A 242 -14.97 -12.29 -29.12
C THR A 242 -14.59 -11.59 -27.82
N VAL A 243 -15.53 -10.82 -27.25
CA VAL A 243 -15.36 -10.24 -25.92
C VAL A 243 -15.49 -11.36 -24.88
N VAL A 244 -14.40 -11.61 -24.15
CA VAL A 244 -14.40 -12.62 -23.07
C VAL A 244 -14.49 -11.99 -21.69
N TYR A 245 -14.22 -10.69 -21.58
CA TYR A 245 -14.22 -9.94 -20.33
C TYR A 245 -14.49 -8.45 -20.59
N ASN A 246 -15.27 -7.80 -19.74
CA ASN A 246 -15.39 -6.35 -19.67
C ASN A 246 -15.20 -5.89 -18.23
N THR A 247 -14.39 -4.86 -18.00
CA THR A 247 -14.02 -4.40 -16.65
C THR A 247 -15.20 -3.90 -15.83
N LYS A 248 -16.34 -3.54 -16.45
CA LYS A 248 -17.55 -3.08 -15.78
C LYS A 248 -18.65 -4.16 -15.66
N THR A 249 -18.48 -5.30 -16.32
CA THR A 249 -19.42 -6.43 -16.26
C THR A 249 -18.92 -7.44 -15.23
N ILE A 250 -19.39 -7.33 -13.99
CA ILE A 250 -19.07 -8.27 -12.92
C ILE A 250 -19.98 -9.50 -13.03
N VAL A 251 -19.38 -10.68 -13.19
CA VAL A 251 -20.09 -11.98 -13.17
C VAL A 251 -19.95 -12.67 -11.81
N ALA A 252 -18.90 -12.35 -11.03
CA ALA A 252 -18.70 -12.88 -9.69
C ALA A 252 -19.84 -12.48 -8.74
N GLN A 253 -20.30 -13.41 -7.92
CA GLN A 253 -21.33 -13.16 -6.91
C GLN A 253 -20.80 -12.16 -5.87
N HIS A 254 -21.64 -11.28 -5.36
CA HIS A 254 -21.22 -10.39 -4.27
C HIS A 254 -21.28 -11.12 -2.94
N SER A 255 -20.25 -10.93 -2.12
CA SER A 255 -20.22 -11.46 -0.75
C SER A 255 -20.42 -10.34 0.27
N SER A 256 -20.99 -10.70 1.42
CA SER A 256 -20.95 -9.89 2.62
C SER A 256 -20.34 -10.71 3.74
N ARG A 257 -19.58 -10.05 4.62
CA ARG A 257 -19.01 -10.68 5.81
C ARG A 257 -19.85 -10.29 7.01
N SER A 258 -20.34 -11.28 7.74
CA SER A 258 -20.93 -11.11 9.06
C SER A 258 -19.95 -11.60 10.14
N HIS A 259 -20.06 -11.04 11.33
CA HIS A 259 -19.39 -11.56 12.52
C HIS A 259 -20.50 -12.01 13.47
N GLU A 260 -20.50 -13.30 13.82
CA GLU A 260 -21.38 -13.81 14.86
C GLU A 260 -20.77 -13.48 16.22
N ASN A 261 -21.59 -12.99 17.15
CA ASN A 261 -21.12 -12.65 18.48
C ASN A 261 -21.00 -13.94 19.33
N PRO A 262 -19.79 -14.37 19.72
CA PRO A 262 -19.59 -15.61 20.47
C PRO A 262 -20.08 -15.52 21.93
N ASN A 263 -20.68 -14.39 22.37
CA ASN A 263 -21.31 -14.26 23.69
C ASN A 263 -22.45 -15.29 23.94
N ALA A 264 -22.89 -16.02 22.91
CA ALA A 264 -23.74 -17.19 23.08
C ALA A 264 -23.01 -18.41 23.68
N GLU A 265 -21.69 -18.54 23.48
CA GLU A 265 -20.92 -19.75 23.83
C GLU A 265 -20.01 -19.60 25.06
N ASN A 266 -19.52 -18.40 25.40
CA ASN A 266 -18.54 -18.23 26.47
C ASN A 266 -19.08 -17.55 27.74
N LYS A 267 -20.20 -18.06 28.27
CA LYS A 267 -20.81 -17.58 29.53
C LYS A 267 -19.95 -17.84 30.78
N ASN A 268 -18.84 -18.56 30.63
CA ASN A 268 -17.97 -19.02 31.72
C ASN A 268 -16.59 -18.34 31.73
N PHE A 269 -16.41 -17.20 31.04
CA PHE A 269 -15.14 -16.46 31.12
C PHE A 269 -14.90 -15.96 32.55
N GLN A 270 -13.95 -16.59 33.25
CA GLN A 270 -13.48 -16.17 34.57
C GLN A 270 -12.15 -15.43 34.40
N GLY A 271 -12.23 -14.13 34.12
CA GLY A 271 -11.06 -13.26 34.06
C GLY A 271 -10.51 -12.91 35.44
N GLN A 272 -9.19 -12.84 35.56
CA GLN A 272 -8.51 -12.23 36.71
C GLN A 272 -8.00 -10.85 36.34
N MET A 273 -7.96 -9.93 37.30
CA MET A 273 -7.47 -8.58 37.10
C MET A 273 -6.20 -8.36 37.92
N PHE A 274 -5.19 -7.76 37.29
CA PHE A 274 -4.01 -7.24 37.96
C PHE A 274 -3.92 -5.74 37.68
N ARG A 275 -3.66 -4.95 38.73
CA ARG A 275 -3.49 -3.50 38.61
C ARG A 275 -1.99 -3.19 38.55
N GLU A 276 -1.55 -2.68 37.41
CA GLU A 276 -0.17 -2.24 37.22
C GLU A 276 0.19 -1.14 38.22
N ARG A 277 1.39 -1.21 38.80
CA ARG A 277 1.88 -0.23 39.77
C ARG A 277 2.35 1.03 39.04
N ILE A 278 1.92 2.19 39.52
CA ILE A 278 2.48 3.48 39.08
C ILE A 278 3.84 3.65 39.78
N PRO A 279 4.95 3.84 39.05
CA PRO A 279 6.26 4.01 39.65
C PRO A 279 6.40 5.37 40.34
N ASN A 280 7.08 5.38 41.49
CA ASN A 280 7.46 6.60 42.20
C ASN A 280 8.77 7.15 41.66
N PHE A 281 9.03 8.43 41.94
CA PHE A 281 10.31 9.08 41.58
C PHE A 281 11.55 8.33 42.08
N GLU A 282 11.47 7.71 43.27
CA GLU A 282 12.59 6.93 43.82
C GLU A 282 12.77 5.56 43.16
N ASP A 283 11.74 5.04 42.48
CA ASP A 283 11.83 3.76 41.77
C ASP A 283 12.63 3.90 40.46
N SER A 284 12.91 5.13 40.00
CA SER A 284 13.62 5.37 38.74
C SER A 284 15.12 5.03 38.84
N PRO A 285 15.63 4.09 38.03
CA PRO A 285 17.07 3.77 38.00
C PRO A 285 17.92 4.87 37.34
N LEU A 286 17.30 5.79 36.60
CA LEU A 286 17.96 6.87 35.88
C LEU A 286 17.44 8.22 36.37
N LYS A 287 18.33 9.05 36.91
CA LYS A 287 18.03 10.41 37.38
C LYS A 287 18.80 11.40 36.50
N LEU A 288 18.07 12.14 35.66
CA LEU A 288 18.64 13.08 34.69
C LEU A 288 17.96 14.45 34.83
N ASN A 289 18.69 15.52 34.53
CA ASN A 289 18.19 16.90 34.58
C ASN A 289 17.33 17.26 33.34
N SER A 290 17.20 16.35 32.37
CA SER A 290 16.40 16.57 31.16
C SER A 290 15.79 15.24 30.70
N PRO A 291 14.55 15.27 30.16
CA PRO A 291 13.89 14.06 29.68
C PRO A 291 14.61 13.50 28.45
N LEU A 292 14.72 12.17 28.39
CA LEU A 292 15.21 11.47 27.19
C LEU A 292 14.09 11.33 26.15
N GLU A 293 14.46 11.30 24.87
CA GLU A 293 13.55 10.90 23.80
C GLU A 293 13.25 9.40 23.90
N LEU A 294 11.98 9.01 23.67
CA LEU A 294 11.46 7.67 23.93
C LEU A 294 12.21 6.58 23.16
N PHE A 295 12.33 6.69 21.83
CA PHE A 295 13.00 5.67 21.02
C PHE A 295 14.47 5.50 21.39
N SER A 296 15.14 6.62 21.66
CA SER A 296 16.54 6.65 22.05
C SER A 296 16.76 5.98 23.40
N ALA A 297 15.83 6.12 24.34
CA ALA A 297 15.88 5.51 25.67
C ALA A 297 15.48 4.03 25.66
N THR A 298 14.34 3.69 25.03
CA THR A 298 13.78 2.33 25.06
C THR A 298 14.38 1.41 24.01
N LYS A 299 15.06 1.96 22.99
CA LYS A 299 15.53 1.23 21.80
C LYS A 299 14.41 0.42 21.14
N ASP A 300 13.18 0.94 21.19
CA ASP A 300 11.97 0.28 20.70
C ASP A 300 11.74 -1.12 21.29
N THR A 301 12.23 -1.38 22.51
CA THR A 301 11.94 -2.64 23.22
C THR A 301 10.59 -2.62 23.94
N THR A 302 10.02 -1.42 24.14
CA THR A 302 8.71 -1.19 24.77
C THR A 302 8.07 0.09 24.22
N ASP A 303 6.73 0.12 24.19
CA ASP A 303 5.92 1.30 23.84
C ASP A 303 5.88 2.35 24.96
N TYR A 304 6.27 1.95 26.17
CA TYR A 304 6.05 2.73 27.39
C TYR A 304 7.37 3.26 27.96
N LEU A 305 7.38 4.54 28.29
CA LEU A 305 8.45 5.17 29.07
C LEU A 305 7.84 6.06 30.15
N TRP A 306 8.20 5.78 31.40
CA TRP A 306 7.78 6.60 32.54
C TRP A 306 8.73 7.78 32.72
N TYR A 307 8.15 8.98 32.82
CA TYR A 307 8.84 10.18 33.24
C TYR A 307 8.32 10.59 34.61
N THR A 308 9.19 10.60 35.62
CA THR A 308 8.85 10.93 37.00
C THR A 308 9.59 12.18 37.46
N THR A 309 8.90 13.10 38.14
CA THR A 309 9.50 14.30 38.73
C THR A 309 8.84 14.64 40.07
N ARG A 310 9.54 15.34 40.96
CA ARG A 310 9.05 15.81 42.26
C ARG A 310 9.35 17.30 42.41
N PRO A 311 8.49 18.18 41.87
CA PRO A 311 8.68 19.62 42.02
C PRO A 311 8.36 20.07 43.45
N ALA A 312 9.07 21.09 43.94
CA ALA A 312 8.67 21.80 45.16
C ALA A 312 7.58 22.82 44.78
N ILE A 313 6.38 22.69 45.33
CA ILE A 313 5.27 23.61 45.09
C ILE A 313 5.23 24.62 46.25
N GLN A 314 5.26 25.92 45.92
CA GLN A 314 4.97 26.98 46.88
C GLN A 314 3.45 27.15 46.97
N GLU A 315 2.91 27.31 48.18
CA GLU A 315 1.46 27.47 48.42
C GLU A 315 0.92 28.65 47.61
N SER A 316 0.26 28.34 46.51
CA SER A 316 -0.52 29.28 45.70
C SER A 316 -1.76 28.53 45.26
N ASN A 317 -2.90 29.20 45.31
CA ASN A 317 -4.22 28.56 45.25
C ASN A 317 -4.54 27.83 43.94
N GLN A 318 -3.70 27.89 42.90
CA GLN A 318 -3.87 27.13 41.65
C GLN A 318 -2.52 26.83 40.97
N THR A 319 -2.15 25.56 40.88
CA THR A 319 -1.00 25.09 40.10
C THR A 319 -1.48 24.35 38.85
N ALA A 320 -0.94 24.67 37.68
CA ALA A 320 -1.24 23.97 36.43
C ALA A 320 -0.02 23.17 35.95
N LEU A 321 -0.23 21.90 35.57
CA LEU A 321 0.80 21.08 34.92
C LEU A 321 0.65 21.23 33.41
N GLN A 322 1.69 21.73 32.76
CA GLN A 322 1.77 21.80 31.30
C GLN A 322 2.93 20.93 30.83
N VAL A 323 2.63 19.96 29.96
CA VAL A 323 3.64 19.07 29.38
C VAL A 323 3.55 19.17 27.86
N ALA A 324 4.66 19.58 27.24
CA ALA A 324 4.84 19.48 25.81
C ALA A 324 5.43 18.11 25.46
N SER A 325 4.82 17.39 24.52
CA SER A 325 5.29 16.08 24.06
C SER A 325 5.31 16.03 22.53
N LEU A 326 6.28 15.30 21.96
CA LEU A 326 6.37 15.05 20.51
C LEU A 326 5.42 13.93 20.04
N GLY A 327 4.73 13.25 20.96
CA GLY A 327 3.75 12.20 20.70
C GLY A 327 4.06 10.89 21.45
N HIS A 328 3.36 9.79 21.18
CA HIS A 328 2.05 9.71 20.50
C HIS A 328 0.88 9.83 21.49
N LEU A 329 1.09 9.32 22.71
CA LEU A 329 0.13 9.29 23.82
C LEU A 329 0.89 9.53 25.12
N MET A 330 0.29 10.28 26.04
CA MET A 330 0.81 10.51 27.38
C MET A 330 -0.33 10.41 28.38
N HIS A 331 -0.07 9.72 29.49
CA HIS A 331 -0.94 9.70 30.66
C HIS A 331 -0.23 10.43 31.80
N ALA A 332 -0.93 11.34 32.46
CA ALA A 332 -0.44 12.07 33.62
C ALA A 332 -1.02 11.46 34.90
N PHE A 333 -0.15 11.25 35.89
CA PHE A 333 -0.51 10.81 37.22
C PHE A 333 0.10 11.78 38.24
N VAL A 334 -0.68 12.22 39.22
CA VAL A 334 -0.25 13.11 40.30
C VAL A 334 -0.52 12.40 41.61
N ASN A 335 0.52 12.22 42.43
CA ASN A 335 0.44 11.51 43.72
C ASN A 335 -0.20 10.11 43.61
N GLY A 336 0.01 9.41 42.50
CA GLY A 336 -0.56 8.08 42.24
C GLY A 336 -1.98 8.08 41.68
N GLU A 337 -2.60 9.25 41.51
CA GLU A 337 -3.94 9.40 40.95
C GLU A 337 -3.90 9.85 39.49
N TYR A 338 -4.83 9.36 38.68
CA TYR A 338 -4.91 9.71 37.26
C TYR A 338 -5.40 11.15 37.08
N ALA A 339 -4.59 11.98 36.42
CA ALA A 339 -4.88 13.40 36.19
C ALA A 339 -5.42 13.68 34.77
N GLY A 340 -5.12 12.82 33.80
CA GLY A 340 -5.59 13.00 32.43
C GLY A 340 -4.66 12.40 31.37
N SER A 341 -5.05 12.58 30.11
CA SER A 341 -4.28 12.09 28.96
C SER A 341 -4.19 13.11 27.84
N LEU A 342 -3.08 13.04 27.10
CA LEU A 342 -2.83 13.77 25.87
C LEU A 342 -2.55 12.77 24.75
N MET A 343 -3.27 12.88 23.64
CA MET A 343 -3.01 12.11 22.43
C MET A 343 -2.73 13.09 21.28
N LYS A 344 -1.74 12.77 20.45
CA LYS A 344 -1.43 13.55 19.25
C LYS A 344 -2.53 13.31 18.20
N GLU A 345 -3.15 14.37 17.71
CA GLU A 345 -4.10 14.29 16.60
C GLU A 345 -3.37 14.05 15.27
N VAL A 346 -3.88 13.13 14.46
CA VAL A 346 -3.20 12.58 13.27
C VAL A 346 -3.38 13.50 12.03
N HIS A 347 -3.97 14.68 12.18
CA HIS A 347 -4.14 15.63 11.07
C HIS A 347 -3.06 16.72 11.12
N MET A 348 -2.11 16.61 10.19
CA MET A 348 -1.14 17.63 9.80
C MET A 348 -0.20 18.15 10.90
N GLY A 349 0.99 17.54 11.05
CA GLY A 349 2.23 18.22 11.45
C GLY A 349 2.27 19.04 12.75
N ALA A 350 1.21 19.04 13.57
CA ALA A 350 1.07 19.91 14.72
C ALA A 350 1.57 19.23 16.00
N THR A 351 2.27 20.01 16.82
CA THR A 351 2.65 19.67 18.19
C THR A 351 1.43 19.90 19.08
N SER A 352 0.87 18.87 19.70
CA SER A 352 -0.25 19.02 20.62
C SER A 352 0.24 19.43 22.01
N GLN A 353 -0.22 20.55 22.55
CA GLN A 353 0.00 20.96 23.94
C GLN A 353 -1.34 20.91 24.70
N ARG A 354 -1.37 20.34 25.90
CA ARG A 354 -2.51 20.44 26.84
C ARG A 354 -2.03 20.91 28.20
N ALA A 355 -2.86 21.71 28.86
CA ALA A 355 -2.68 22.14 30.24
C ALA A 355 -3.71 21.40 31.11
N PHE A 356 -3.27 20.93 32.27
CA PHE A 356 -4.13 20.35 33.31
C PHE A 356 -4.15 21.29 34.51
N SER A 357 -5.34 21.66 34.99
CA SER A 357 -5.53 22.48 36.18
C SER A 357 -5.92 21.59 37.35
N PHE A 358 -5.29 21.79 38.52
CA PHE A 358 -5.62 21.06 39.74
C PHE A 358 -6.28 22.02 40.74
N GLY A 359 -7.38 21.56 41.35
CA GLY A 359 -7.92 22.15 42.57
C GLY A 359 -7.32 21.44 43.79
N ASP A 360 -7.31 22.12 44.94
CA ASP A 360 -6.92 21.50 46.21
C ASP A 360 -7.76 20.23 46.45
N PRO A 361 -7.16 19.14 46.98
CA PRO A 361 -7.94 17.99 47.41
C PRO A 361 -8.94 18.47 48.47
N GLU A 362 -10.24 18.27 48.21
CA GLU A 362 -11.25 18.47 49.25
C GLU A 362 -10.86 17.63 50.46
N THR A 363 -10.86 18.30 51.62
CA THR A 363 -10.38 17.79 52.91
C THR A 363 -11.35 16.84 53.58
#